data_AF-A0A368NR80-F1
#
_entry.id   AF-A0A368NR80-F1
#
_cell.length_a   1.000
_cell.length_b   1.000
_cell.length_c   1.000
_cell.angle_alpha   90.00
_cell.angle_beta   90.00
_cell.angle_gamma   90.00
#
_symmetry.space_group_name_H-M   'P 1'
#
loop_
_entity.id
_entity.type
_entity.pdbx_description
1 polymer ?
#
loop_
_entity_poly.entity_id
_entity_poly.type
_entity_poly.pdbx_seq_one_letter_code
_entity_poly.pdbx_strand_id
1 'polypeptide(L)'
;MYSLSPKLAAQTAQFAYESRTAKNGINADDVPPILAHDFDFSGNLIQGVSGTLLERLFNHKTGFGVIGRGRPNSPYSNHHIVAIRGTASGRDAVTDLHCGVTNGPNNKRIHAGFNHNFRSMKSNLTSYFSAPGIKLGPVHCVGHSLGGALANLTANWLRANYHVPVSVYTFGAPRVGRKDYANSTQGEMENIYRCVHGADPVPMVPVWPFVHAGADYRLDGARGINPAAHKMDGYIENAGRFNDYTQMHIDSVGKQLTPVRLKYSDRHQVSFSVYWQERISNALITLLKDAGFYTAVVAQAAIGTTLTIYDVIAQKLEDIARMSPVYAEQELGLLGCMLTFAGNKKAVKAADLTYTFIRWVLRLTLERLFKSAKSAIQIASAVPA
;
A
#
# COMPACT_ATOMS: atom_id res chain seq x y z
N MET A 1 -0.42 -9.16 13.12
CA MET A 1 0.02 -7.90 13.77
C MET A 1 -1.14 -6.92 13.76
N TYR A 2 -1.42 -6.24 14.88
CA TYR A 2 -2.45 -5.19 14.90
C TYR A 2 -1.94 -3.94 14.16
N SER A 3 -2.60 -3.52 13.09
CA SER A 3 -2.21 -2.35 12.30
C SER A 3 -2.68 -1.05 12.95
N LEU A 4 -1.93 0.04 12.76
CA LEU A 4 -2.44 1.39 13.08
C LEU A 4 -3.73 1.65 12.29
N SER A 5 -4.68 2.40 12.85
CA SER A 5 -5.81 2.86 12.04
C SER A 5 -5.35 3.92 11.02
N PRO A 6 -6.05 4.08 9.89
CA PRO A 6 -5.76 5.14 8.92
C PRO A 6 -5.56 6.53 9.52
N LYS A 7 -6.45 6.92 10.44
CA LYS A 7 -6.42 8.20 11.14
C LYS A 7 -5.19 8.32 12.04
N LEU A 8 -4.90 7.28 12.83
CA LEU A 8 -3.76 7.25 13.73
C LEU A 8 -2.44 7.32 12.97
N ALA A 9 -2.31 6.60 11.85
CA ALA A 9 -1.14 6.65 10.99
C ALA A 9 -0.94 8.05 10.36
N ALA A 10 -2.01 8.69 9.88
CA ALA A 10 -1.93 10.02 9.29
C ALA A 10 -1.53 11.08 10.33
N GLN A 11 -2.12 11.04 11.53
CA GLN A 11 -1.75 11.96 12.62
C GLN A 11 -0.34 11.71 13.14
N THR A 12 0.11 10.45 13.14
CA THR A 12 1.52 10.11 13.43
C THR A 12 2.48 10.74 12.41
N ALA A 13 2.15 10.70 11.12
CA ALA A 13 2.96 11.32 10.08
C ALA A 13 3.02 12.86 10.24
N GLN A 14 1.91 13.47 10.62
CA GLN A 14 1.81 14.91 10.91
C GLN A 14 2.63 15.30 12.15
N PHE A 15 2.52 14.52 13.23
CA PHE A 15 3.23 14.77 14.47
C PHE A 15 4.76 14.79 14.28
N ALA A 16 5.29 13.99 13.35
CA ALA A 16 6.70 14.04 12.99
C ALA A 16 7.14 15.45 12.51
N TYR A 17 6.28 16.21 11.82
CA TYR A 17 6.58 17.59 11.44
C TYR A 17 6.55 18.55 12.62
N GLU A 18 5.59 18.40 13.51
CA GLU A 18 5.41 19.24 14.72
C GLU A 18 6.60 19.10 15.68
N SER A 19 7.21 17.91 15.72
CA SER A 19 8.40 17.65 16.53
C SER A 19 9.70 18.35 16.06
N ARG A 20 9.67 19.08 14.93
CA ARG A 20 10.88 19.70 14.35
C ARG A 20 11.57 20.69 15.29
N THR A 21 10.81 21.42 16.10
CA THR A 21 11.31 22.47 17.00
C THR A 21 11.81 21.92 18.33
N ALA A 22 11.54 20.65 18.64
CA ALA A 22 11.98 20.00 19.86
C ALA A 22 13.51 19.83 19.85
N LYS A 23 14.21 20.50 20.78
CA LYS A 23 15.68 20.39 20.94
C LYS A 23 16.08 19.32 21.96
N ASN A 24 15.28 19.14 23.02
CA ASN A 24 15.60 18.33 24.21
C ASN A 24 14.59 17.18 24.43
N GLY A 25 14.15 16.54 23.35
CA GLY A 25 13.10 15.51 23.42
C GLY A 25 11.69 16.11 23.36
N ILE A 26 10.70 15.23 23.39
CA ILE A 26 9.28 15.55 23.26
C ILE A 26 8.66 15.51 24.65
N ASN A 27 7.95 16.58 25.04
CA ASN A 27 7.17 16.57 26.28
C ASN A 27 5.85 15.83 26.05
N ALA A 28 5.33 15.19 27.10
CA ALA A 28 4.08 14.44 27.00
C ALA A 28 2.90 15.33 26.57
N ASP A 29 2.88 16.60 27.00
CA ASP A 29 1.82 17.57 26.68
C ASP A 29 1.85 18.02 25.21
N ASP A 30 2.98 17.86 24.53
CA ASP A 30 3.13 18.18 23.10
C ASP A 30 2.62 17.05 22.20
N VAL A 31 2.34 15.86 22.76
CA VAL A 31 1.87 14.70 22.00
C VAL A 31 0.35 14.79 21.77
N PRO A 32 -0.13 14.73 20.52
CA PRO A 32 -1.55 14.72 20.21
C PRO A 32 -2.32 13.65 21.03
N PRO A 33 -3.49 13.96 21.61
CA PRO A 33 -4.20 13.05 22.52
C PRO A 33 -4.46 11.65 21.93
N ILE A 34 -4.75 11.57 20.64
CA ILE A 34 -4.96 10.30 19.94
C ILE A 34 -3.71 9.41 19.90
N LEU A 35 -2.52 10.01 19.85
CA LEU A 35 -1.24 9.31 19.91
C LEU A 35 -0.88 8.98 21.35
N ALA A 36 -1.07 9.94 22.25
CA ALA A 36 -0.75 9.80 23.68
C ALA A 36 -1.56 8.69 24.36
N HIS A 37 -2.76 8.37 23.86
CA HIS A 37 -3.59 7.27 24.36
C HIS A 37 -2.88 5.92 24.27
N ASP A 38 -2.31 5.59 23.10
CA ASP A 38 -1.75 4.26 22.83
C ASP A 38 -0.23 4.20 22.92
N PHE A 39 0.44 5.35 22.80
CA PHE A 39 1.89 5.45 22.68
C PHE A 39 2.48 6.52 23.61
N ASP A 40 3.71 6.26 24.02
CA ASP A 40 4.57 7.18 24.76
C ASP A 40 5.76 7.59 23.88
N PHE A 41 5.87 8.89 23.61
CA PHE A 41 6.93 9.49 22.78
C PHE A 41 7.99 10.24 23.61
N SER A 42 7.89 10.22 24.94
CA SER A 42 8.75 10.99 25.84
C SER A 42 10.24 10.66 25.62
N GLY A 43 11.06 11.71 25.45
CA GLY A 43 12.52 11.61 25.32
C GLY A 43 13.07 10.99 24.03
N ASN A 44 12.23 10.51 23.10
CA ASN A 44 12.65 9.68 21.97
C ASN A 44 12.67 10.45 20.64
N LEU A 45 13.62 11.38 20.50
CA LEU A 45 13.80 12.19 19.28
C LEU A 45 14.87 11.59 18.36
N ILE A 46 14.55 11.45 17.07
CA ILE A 46 15.51 11.14 16.01
C ILE A 46 16.06 12.47 15.48
N GLN A 47 17.35 12.68 15.64
CA GLN A 47 18.05 13.78 15.00
C GLN A 47 18.59 13.34 13.64
N GLY A 48 18.52 14.21 12.64
CA GLY A 48 19.00 13.94 11.29
C GLY A 48 19.28 15.21 10.52
N VAL A 49 19.95 15.07 9.38
CA VAL A 49 20.21 16.18 8.48
C VAL A 49 19.03 16.28 7.52
N SER A 50 18.17 17.29 7.70
CA SER A 50 17.17 17.71 6.70
C SER A 50 17.51 19.11 6.25
N GLY A 51 17.21 19.45 4.99
CA GLY A 51 17.23 20.84 4.59
C GLY A 51 17.57 21.09 3.15
N THR A 52 17.58 22.38 2.80
CA THR A 52 18.12 22.89 1.53
C THR A 52 19.56 22.41 1.30
N LEU A 53 20.06 22.52 0.06
CA LEU A 53 21.45 22.22 -0.29
C LEU A 53 22.46 22.92 0.67
N LEU A 54 22.11 24.12 1.16
CA LEU A 54 22.87 24.90 2.14
C LEU A 54 22.88 24.25 3.54
N GLU A 55 21.74 23.81 4.07
CA GLU A 55 21.69 23.13 5.38
C GLU A 55 22.45 21.79 5.37
N ARG A 56 22.50 21.12 4.20
CA ARG A 56 23.33 19.93 3.97
C ARG A 56 24.82 20.23 3.91
N LEU A 57 25.22 21.36 3.34
CA LEU A 57 26.61 21.83 3.32
C LEU A 57 27.13 22.20 4.72
N PHE A 58 26.25 22.68 5.61
CA PHE A 58 26.59 23.09 6.97
C PHE A 58 26.29 22.04 8.07
N ASN A 59 25.83 20.85 7.70
CA ASN A 59 25.63 19.71 8.62
C ASN A 59 24.70 20.01 9.82
N HIS A 60 23.74 20.92 9.68
CA HIS A 60 22.81 21.26 10.76
C HIS A 60 21.86 20.09 11.06
N LYS A 61 21.94 19.55 12.28
CA LYS A 61 21.03 18.51 12.78
C LYS A 61 19.75 19.14 13.31
N THR A 62 18.60 18.71 12.81
CA THR A 62 17.28 19.11 13.31
C THR A 62 16.52 17.88 13.81
N GLY A 63 15.46 18.08 14.60
CA GLY A 63 14.50 17.01 14.89
C GLY A 63 13.93 16.49 13.57
N PHE A 64 14.17 15.22 13.26
CA PHE A 64 13.95 14.61 11.94
C PHE A 64 12.90 13.48 12.01
N GLY A 65 12.66 12.95 13.19
CA GLY A 65 11.60 11.99 13.45
C GLY A 65 11.45 11.73 14.94
N VAL A 66 10.48 10.89 15.27
CA VAL A 66 10.11 10.57 16.65
C VAL A 66 9.94 9.06 16.78
N ILE A 67 10.26 8.52 17.96
CA ILE A 67 10.03 7.11 18.26
C ILE A 67 9.01 7.02 19.41
N GLY A 68 7.95 6.25 19.19
CA GLY A 68 6.92 5.98 20.19
C GLY A 68 6.99 4.55 20.70
N ARG A 69 6.70 4.34 21.98
CA ARG A 69 6.54 3.03 22.61
C ARG A 69 5.08 2.78 22.90
N GLY A 70 4.54 1.64 22.49
CA GLY A 70 3.18 1.28 22.86
C GLY A 70 3.04 1.16 24.38
N ARG A 71 2.01 1.79 24.94
CA ARG A 71 1.76 1.78 26.38
C ARG A 71 1.35 0.38 26.86
N PRO A 72 1.65 0.05 28.13
CA PRO A 72 1.05 -1.11 28.76
C PRO A 72 -0.48 -1.05 28.66
N ASN A 73 -1.12 -2.20 28.43
CA ASN A 73 -2.58 -2.34 28.27
C ASN A 73 -3.19 -1.64 27.04
N SER A 74 -2.38 -1.16 26.09
CA SER A 74 -2.88 -0.80 24.76
C SER A 74 -2.80 -2.00 23.80
N PRO A 75 -3.56 -2.01 22.69
CA PRO A 75 -3.42 -3.02 21.63
C PRO A 75 -2.01 -3.10 21.02
N TYR A 76 -1.19 -2.09 21.28
CA TYR A 76 0.17 -1.92 20.79
C TYR A 76 1.23 -2.17 21.88
N SER A 77 0.88 -2.80 23.00
CA SER A 77 1.85 -3.11 24.05
C SER A 77 3.07 -3.87 23.48
N ASN A 78 4.28 -3.37 23.74
CA ASN A 78 5.57 -3.80 23.14
C ASN A 78 5.75 -3.52 21.64
N HIS A 79 4.87 -2.75 21.00
CA HIS A 79 5.11 -2.24 19.66
C HIS A 79 5.92 -0.94 19.73
N HIS A 80 6.54 -0.59 18.61
CA HIS A 80 7.22 0.68 18.42
C HIS A 80 6.66 1.42 17.21
N ILE A 81 6.58 2.74 17.30
CA ILE A 81 6.35 3.62 16.15
C ILE A 81 7.65 4.33 15.84
N VAL A 82 8.01 4.39 14.57
CA VAL A 82 9.08 5.26 14.06
C VAL A 82 8.45 6.18 13.03
N ALA A 83 8.24 7.44 13.39
CA ALA A 83 7.62 8.43 12.52
C ALA A 83 8.67 9.43 12.02
N ILE A 84 8.78 9.59 10.70
CA ILE A 84 9.83 10.37 10.07
C ILE A 84 9.18 11.47 9.24
N ARG A 85 9.62 12.71 9.45
CA ARG A 85 9.07 13.86 8.73
C ARG A 85 9.65 13.97 7.32
N GLY A 86 8.90 14.60 6.43
CA GLY A 86 9.42 15.03 5.13
C GLY A 86 10.08 16.42 5.18
N THR A 87 10.42 16.91 4.00
CA THR A 87 10.92 18.29 3.82
C THR A 87 9.75 19.27 3.91
N ALA A 88 9.95 20.43 4.56
CA ALA A 88 8.89 21.42 4.78
C ALA A 88 8.45 22.16 3.49
N SER A 89 9.28 22.12 2.47
CA SER A 89 9.07 22.73 1.15
C SER A 89 8.99 21.62 0.10
N GLY A 90 7.78 21.33 -0.40
CA GLY A 90 7.57 20.31 -1.44
C GLY A 90 8.35 20.56 -2.75
N ARG A 91 8.83 21.80 -2.98
CA ARG A 91 9.76 22.12 -4.09
C ARG A 91 11.13 21.48 -3.88
N ASP A 92 11.64 21.49 -2.66
CA ASP A 92 13.00 20.98 -2.37
C ASP A 92 13.06 19.46 -2.47
N ALA A 93 11.96 18.75 -2.15
CA ALA A 93 11.88 17.29 -2.33
C ALA A 93 12.00 16.86 -3.80
N VAL A 94 11.53 17.70 -4.74
CA VAL A 94 11.59 17.45 -6.19
C VAL A 94 12.89 17.99 -6.79
N THR A 95 13.44 19.09 -6.27
CA THR A 95 14.72 19.64 -6.75
C THR A 95 15.94 18.86 -6.26
N ASP A 96 15.86 18.14 -5.13
CA ASP A 96 16.91 17.26 -4.58
C ASP A 96 17.07 15.90 -5.30
N LEU A 97 16.38 15.68 -6.42
CA LEU A 97 16.45 14.47 -7.27
C LEU A 97 17.79 14.40 -8.05
N HIS A 98 18.91 14.38 -7.34
CA HIS A 98 20.11 13.73 -7.87
C HIS A 98 19.80 12.23 -7.97
N CYS A 99 19.41 11.78 -9.16
CA CYS A 99 19.03 10.39 -9.53
C CYS A 99 20.17 9.35 -9.42
N GLY A 100 21.18 9.60 -8.57
CA GLY A 100 22.21 8.64 -8.25
C GLY A 100 21.61 7.39 -7.60
N VAL A 101 22.22 6.24 -7.86
CA VAL A 101 21.81 4.95 -7.29
C VAL A 101 22.89 4.43 -6.36
N THR A 102 22.48 3.86 -5.24
CA THR A 102 23.36 3.27 -4.23
C THR A 102 22.71 2.01 -3.64
N ASN A 103 23.45 1.25 -2.84
CA ASN A 103 22.93 0.09 -2.14
C ASN A 103 22.30 0.51 -0.80
N GLY A 104 21.06 0.07 -0.61
CA GLY A 104 20.27 0.30 0.60
C GLY A 104 20.52 -0.71 1.71
N PRO A 105 19.73 -0.64 2.80
CA PRO A 105 19.89 -1.51 3.97
C PRO A 105 19.77 -3.01 3.68
N ASN A 106 19.01 -3.39 2.65
CA ASN A 106 18.84 -4.76 2.17
C ASN A 106 19.80 -5.11 1.02
N ASN A 107 20.86 -4.32 0.81
CA ASN A 107 21.83 -4.45 -0.28
C ASN A 107 21.22 -4.40 -1.70
N LYS A 108 20.03 -3.80 -1.86
CA LYS A 108 19.38 -3.57 -3.16
C LYS A 108 19.51 -2.11 -3.60
N ARG A 109 19.27 -1.86 -4.89
CA ARG A 109 19.48 -0.55 -5.53
C ARG A 109 18.37 0.45 -5.16
N ILE A 110 18.76 1.55 -4.53
CA ILE A 110 17.88 2.64 -4.06
C ILE A 110 18.38 4.01 -4.48
N HIS A 111 17.55 5.03 -4.28
CA HIS A 111 17.90 6.43 -4.55
C HIS A 111 18.97 6.92 -3.56
N ALA A 112 20.05 7.50 -4.08
CA ALA A 112 21.21 7.92 -3.28
C ALA A 112 20.86 8.99 -2.25
N GLY A 113 20.03 9.97 -2.63
CA GLY A 113 19.59 11.02 -1.71
C GLY A 113 18.81 10.49 -0.50
N PHE A 114 17.97 9.46 -0.69
CA PHE A 114 17.23 8.84 0.41
C PHE A 114 18.16 8.03 1.31
N ASN A 115 19.11 7.29 0.73
CA ASN A 115 20.08 6.54 1.52
C ASN A 115 20.96 7.45 2.38
N HIS A 116 21.38 8.59 1.84
CA HIS A 116 22.18 9.57 2.57
C HIS A 116 21.43 10.10 3.80
N ASN A 117 20.18 10.54 3.62
CA ASN A 117 19.34 11.01 4.73
C ASN A 117 19.09 9.89 5.75
N PHE A 118 18.81 8.66 5.29
CA PHE A 118 18.63 7.50 6.16
C PHE A 118 19.88 7.21 7.02
N ARG A 119 21.08 7.22 6.42
CA ARG A 119 22.34 6.99 7.13
C ARG A 119 22.56 8.00 8.26
N SER A 120 22.12 9.25 8.08
CA SER A 120 22.24 10.28 9.12
C SER A 120 21.43 9.98 10.40
N MET A 121 20.34 9.22 10.29
CA MET A 121 19.48 8.84 11.42
C MET A 121 19.86 7.49 12.03
N LYS A 122 20.71 6.71 11.35
CA LYS A 122 20.98 5.31 11.72
C LYS A 122 21.54 5.19 13.14
N SER A 123 22.39 6.12 13.57
CA SER A 123 22.95 6.10 14.93
C SER A 123 21.87 6.27 16.00
N ASN A 124 20.91 7.17 15.81
CA ASN A 124 19.79 7.36 16.74
C ASN A 124 18.89 6.12 16.79
N LEU A 125 18.59 5.54 15.62
CA LEU A 125 17.81 4.31 15.53
C LEU A 125 18.52 3.13 16.22
N THR A 126 19.81 2.91 15.94
CA THR A 126 20.59 1.86 16.60
C THR A 126 20.64 2.08 18.11
N SER A 127 20.87 3.31 18.56
CA SER A 127 20.93 3.63 19.99
C SER A 127 19.62 3.28 20.70
N TYR A 128 18.48 3.54 20.05
CA TYR A 128 17.18 3.17 20.59
C TYR A 128 16.94 1.66 20.59
N PHE A 129 17.04 0.99 19.43
CA PHE A 129 16.68 -0.42 19.31
C PHE A 129 17.67 -1.39 19.98
N SER A 130 18.88 -0.91 20.30
CA SER A 130 19.89 -1.66 21.05
C SER A 130 20.00 -1.21 22.51
N ALA A 131 19.17 -0.27 22.99
CA ALA A 131 19.23 0.19 24.37
C ALA A 131 18.82 -0.91 25.38
N PRO A 132 19.50 -1.03 26.53
CA PRO A 132 19.06 -1.89 27.62
C PRO A 132 17.63 -1.55 28.05
N GLY A 133 16.80 -2.57 28.27
CA GLY A 133 15.40 -2.42 28.65
C GLY A 133 14.43 -2.21 27.48
N ILE A 134 14.92 -2.10 26.24
CA ILE A 134 14.06 -2.12 25.05
C ILE A 134 13.75 -3.57 24.67
N LYS A 135 12.49 -3.94 24.84
CA LYS A 135 11.97 -5.20 24.32
C LYS A 135 11.65 -5.02 22.84
N LEU A 136 12.41 -5.68 21.98
CA LEU A 136 12.13 -5.73 20.55
C LEU A 136 10.75 -6.35 20.30
N GLY A 137 9.93 -5.65 19.53
CA GLY A 137 8.62 -6.08 19.11
C GLY A 137 8.24 -5.50 17.75
N PRO A 138 6.97 -5.64 17.35
CA PRO A 138 6.50 -5.15 16.06
C PRO A 138 6.71 -3.64 15.89
N VAL A 139 7.17 -3.21 14.72
CA VAL A 139 7.48 -1.81 14.43
C VAL A 139 6.56 -1.25 13.34
N HIS A 140 6.05 -0.04 13.56
CA HIS A 140 5.27 0.73 12.61
C HIS A 140 6.11 1.90 12.10
N CYS A 141 6.58 1.81 10.85
CA CYS A 141 7.33 2.88 10.20
C CYS A 141 6.37 3.80 9.46
N VAL A 142 6.32 5.07 9.86
CA VAL A 142 5.33 6.04 9.36
C VAL A 142 6.05 7.25 8.74
N GLY A 143 5.57 7.75 7.61
CA GLY A 143 6.09 9.00 7.06
C GLY A 143 5.34 9.57 5.87
N HIS A 144 5.46 10.87 5.69
CA HIS A 144 4.87 11.61 4.56
C HIS A 144 5.98 12.17 3.66
N SER A 145 5.73 12.25 2.34
CA SER A 145 6.70 12.80 1.38
C SER A 145 8.06 12.09 1.45
N LEU A 146 9.17 12.83 1.54
CA LEU A 146 10.51 12.30 1.84
C LEU A 146 10.51 11.40 3.09
N GLY A 147 9.76 11.75 4.14
CA GLY A 147 9.65 10.95 5.35
C GLY A 147 9.10 9.55 5.07
N GLY A 148 8.20 9.41 4.09
CA GLY A 148 7.69 8.10 3.68
C GLY A 148 8.74 7.23 2.96
N ALA A 149 9.63 7.84 2.16
CA ALA A 149 10.77 7.13 1.58
C ALA A 149 11.72 6.62 2.66
N LEU A 150 11.96 7.45 3.69
CA LEU A 150 12.82 7.12 4.80
C LEU A 150 12.19 6.09 5.75
N ALA A 151 10.88 6.12 5.95
CA ALA A 151 10.15 5.09 6.67
C ALA A 151 10.31 3.72 5.99
N ASN A 152 10.28 3.68 4.66
CA ASN A 152 10.50 2.47 3.87
C ASN A 152 11.94 1.91 4.05
N LEU A 153 12.96 2.78 4.04
CA LEU A 153 14.36 2.39 4.30
C LEU A 153 14.58 1.91 5.74
N THR A 154 14.00 2.62 6.71
CA THR A 154 14.04 2.24 8.13
C THR A 154 13.40 0.87 8.34
N ALA A 155 12.28 0.59 7.67
CA ALA A 155 11.61 -0.69 7.78
C ALA A 155 12.47 -1.86 7.28
N ASN A 156 13.08 -1.71 6.10
CA ASN A 156 14.02 -2.70 5.57
C ASN A 156 15.25 -2.87 6.46
N TRP A 157 15.79 -1.78 7.02
CA TRP A 157 16.91 -1.85 7.96
C TRP A 157 16.56 -2.60 9.24
N LEU A 158 15.41 -2.30 9.85
CA LEU A 158 14.93 -2.99 11.06
C LEU A 158 14.73 -4.48 10.81
N ARG A 159 14.13 -4.83 9.67
CA ARG A 159 13.94 -6.23 9.28
C ARG A 159 15.27 -6.95 9.11
N ALA A 160 16.22 -6.34 8.42
CA ALA A 160 17.53 -6.95 8.15
C ALA A 160 18.44 -7.07 9.37
N ASN A 161 18.34 -6.16 10.35
CA ASN A 161 19.27 -6.09 11.48
C ASN A 161 18.70 -6.66 12.78
N TYR A 162 17.38 -6.54 12.99
CA TYR A 162 16.72 -6.93 14.24
C TYR A 162 15.68 -8.04 14.05
N HIS A 163 15.37 -8.44 12.80
CA HIS A 163 14.46 -9.54 12.48
C HIS A 163 13.05 -9.38 13.09
N VAL A 164 12.62 -8.13 13.34
CA VAL A 164 11.29 -7.82 13.90
C VAL A 164 10.22 -7.76 12.80
N PRO A 165 8.93 -7.98 13.13
CA PRO A 165 7.82 -7.69 12.24
C PRO A 165 7.73 -6.18 11.99
N VAL A 166 7.57 -5.74 10.74
CA VAL A 166 7.49 -4.32 10.41
C VAL A 166 6.31 -4.04 9.47
N SER A 167 5.52 -3.01 9.79
CA SER A 167 4.49 -2.46 8.91
C SER A 167 4.86 -1.04 8.49
N VAL A 168 4.59 -0.69 7.23
CA VAL A 168 4.97 0.59 6.63
C VAL A 168 3.72 1.39 6.26
N TYR A 169 3.66 2.64 6.71
CA TYR A 169 2.54 3.56 6.49
C TYR A 169 3.08 4.83 5.84
N THR A 170 2.71 5.06 4.58
CA THR A 170 3.23 6.20 3.83
C THR A 170 2.13 7.04 3.22
N PHE A 171 2.34 8.35 3.21
CA PHE A 171 1.43 9.33 2.64
C PHE A 171 2.20 10.16 1.61
N GLY A 172 1.80 10.12 0.34
CA GLY A 172 2.45 10.91 -0.71
C GLY A 172 3.93 10.57 -0.91
N ALA A 173 4.36 9.35 -0.61
CA ALA A 173 5.77 8.99 -0.67
C ALA A 173 6.27 8.77 -2.11
N PRO A 174 7.51 9.20 -2.44
CA PRO A 174 8.12 8.95 -3.74
C PRO A 174 8.60 7.50 -3.87
N ARG A 175 9.00 7.11 -5.09
CA ARG A 175 9.57 5.78 -5.40
C ARG A 175 10.97 5.66 -4.79
N VAL A 176 11.19 4.65 -3.95
CA VAL A 176 12.43 4.56 -3.15
C VAL A 176 13.56 3.82 -3.88
N GLY A 177 13.23 2.76 -4.61
CA GLY A 177 14.23 1.87 -5.19
C GLY A 177 13.79 1.22 -6.48
N ARG A 178 14.68 0.39 -7.03
CA ARG A 178 14.42 -0.38 -8.25
C ARG A 178 13.58 -1.62 -7.93
N LYS A 179 13.22 -2.37 -8.99
CA LYS A 179 12.33 -3.53 -8.91
C LYS A 179 12.77 -4.59 -7.90
N ASP A 180 14.08 -4.83 -7.80
CA ASP A 180 14.68 -5.74 -6.82
C ASP A 180 14.45 -5.29 -5.38
N TYR A 181 14.62 -3.99 -5.10
CA TYR A 181 14.33 -3.41 -3.79
C TYR A 181 12.83 -3.47 -3.47
N ALA A 182 11.97 -3.10 -4.41
CA ALA A 182 10.52 -3.06 -4.19
C ALA A 182 9.92 -4.45 -3.94
N ASN A 183 10.37 -5.46 -4.70
CA ASN A 183 9.93 -6.84 -4.52
C ASN A 183 10.38 -7.42 -3.18
N SER A 184 11.64 -7.18 -2.78
CA SER A 184 12.16 -7.61 -1.46
C SER A 184 11.37 -6.93 -0.33
N THR A 185 11.15 -5.62 -0.41
CA THR A 185 10.35 -4.89 0.58
C THR A 185 8.93 -5.48 0.68
N GLN A 186 8.27 -5.74 -0.44
CA GLN A 186 6.91 -6.31 -0.44
C GLN A 186 6.84 -7.73 0.13
N GLY A 187 7.90 -8.54 -0.02
CA GLY A 187 7.96 -9.89 0.53
C GLY A 187 8.35 -9.95 2.01
N GLU A 188 9.03 -8.93 2.53
CA GLU A 188 9.61 -8.94 3.87
C GLU A 188 8.80 -8.18 4.93
N MET A 189 7.99 -7.20 4.51
CA MET A 189 7.14 -6.42 5.40
C MET A 189 5.83 -7.14 5.70
N GLU A 190 5.31 -6.98 6.93
CA GLU A 190 3.99 -7.51 7.31
C GLU A 190 2.88 -6.83 6.53
N ASN A 191 2.95 -5.50 6.43
CA ASN A 191 2.00 -4.69 5.69
C ASN A 191 2.68 -3.45 5.08
N ILE A 192 2.20 -3.04 3.90
CA ILE A 192 2.59 -1.78 3.25
C ILE A 192 1.32 -1.03 2.87
N TYR A 193 1.01 0.03 3.61
CA TYR A 193 -0.11 0.93 3.37
C TYR A 193 0.41 2.21 2.73
N ARG A 194 0.38 2.25 1.39
CA ARG A 194 0.85 3.38 0.60
C ARG A 194 -0.33 4.25 0.16
N CYS A 195 -0.62 5.27 0.96
CA CYS A 195 -1.71 6.20 0.73
C CYS A 195 -1.30 7.30 -0.27
N VAL A 196 -2.13 7.53 -1.28
CA VAL A 196 -1.87 8.53 -2.35
C VAL A 196 -3.09 9.40 -2.63
N HIS A 197 -2.87 10.65 -3.03
CA HIS A 197 -3.86 11.44 -3.76
C HIS A 197 -3.58 11.35 -5.26
N GLY A 198 -4.64 11.28 -6.05
CA GLY A 198 -4.55 11.07 -7.49
C GLY A 198 -3.90 12.22 -8.25
N ALA A 199 -3.92 13.43 -7.69
CA ALA A 199 -3.27 14.61 -8.27
C ALA A 199 -1.92 14.95 -7.61
N ASP A 200 -1.44 14.18 -6.63
CA ASP A 200 -0.15 14.45 -5.97
C ASP A 200 1.03 14.06 -6.90
N PRO A 201 1.93 14.99 -7.27
CA PRO A 201 3.08 14.68 -8.11
C PRO A 201 4.19 13.88 -7.42
N VAL A 202 4.28 13.87 -6.08
CA VAL A 202 5.43 13.28 -5.38
C VAL A 202 5.49 11.74 -5.51
N PRO A 203 4.37 10.99 -5.38
CA PRO A 203 4.34 9.57 -5.71
C PRO A 203 4.69 9.25 -7.18
N MET A 204 4.66 10.24 -8.07
CA MET A 204 4.99 10.07 -9.49
C MET A 204 6.49 10.18 -9.77
N VAL A 205 7.33 10.44 -8.76
CA VAL A 205 8.78 10.58 -8.91
C VAL A 205 9.55 9.73 -7.89
N PRO A 206 10.85 9.46 -8.13
CA PRO A 206 11.50 9.47 -9.44
C PRO A 206 10.79 8.57 -10.45
N VAL A 207 10.95 8.86 -11.74
CA VAL A 207 10.44 8.01 -12.82
C VAL A 207 11.32 6.76 -12.96
N TRP A 208 11.15 6.01 -14.05
CA TRP A 208 11.98 4.83 -14.34
C TRP A 208 13.48 5.15 -14.16
N PRO A 209 14.29 4.26 -13.52
CA PRO A 209 14.03 2.85 -13.21
C PRO A 209 13.45 2.56 -11.81
N PHE A 210 12.94 3.58 -11.10
CA PHE A 210 12.41 3.40 -9.75
C PHE A 210 10.94 2.96 -9.78
N VAL A 211 10.56 2.09 -8.85
CA VAL A 211 9.20 1.53 -8.73
C VAL A 211 8.73 1.55 -7.27
N HIS A 212 7.42 1.53 -7.04
CA HIS A 212 6.84 1.44 -5.70
C HIS A 212 6.83 0.00 -5.19
N ALA A 213 6.96 -0.16 -3.88
CA ALA A 213 6.60 -1.39 -3.17
C ALA A 213 5.15 -1.30 -2.70
N GLY A 214 4.38 -2.39 -2.84
CA GLY A 214 2.99 -2.45 -2.40
C GLY A 214 1.99 -1.70 -3.28
N ALA A 215 0.71 -1.96 -3.04
CA ALA A 215 -0.41 -1.39 -3.78
C ALA A 215 -0.76 0.04 -3.35
N ASP A 216 -1.42 0.79 -4.24
CA ASP A 216 -1.97 2.12 -3.97
C ASP A 216 -3.24 2.07 -3.12
N TYR A 217 -3.26 2.88 -2.06
CA TYR A 217 -4.47 3.27 -1.33
C TYR A 217 -4.81 4.71 -1.72
N ARG A 218 -5.51 4.86 -2.85
CA ARG A 218 -5.93 6.15 -3.38
C ARG A 218 -7.07 6.72 -2.56
N LEU A 219 -6.82 7.88 -1.94
CA LEU A 219 -7.75 8.51 -0.99
C LEU A 219 -8.77 9.43 -1.66
N ASP A 220 -8.53 9.89 -2.89
CA ASP A 220 -9.39 10.84 -3.60
C ASP A 220 -9.58 10.50 -5.11
N GLY A 221 -10.59 11.13 -5.72
CA GLY A 221 -10.89 10.99 -7.15
C GLY A 221 -10.14 11.98 -8.06
N ALA A 222 -9.30 12.85 -7.50
CA ALA A 222 -8.66 13.95 -8.24
C ALA A 222 -7.74 13.43 -9.35
N ARG A 223 -7.70 14.13 -10.48
CA ARG A 223 -6.88 13.77 -11.66
C ARG A 223 -5.97 14.94 -12.04
N GLY A 224 -4.92 14.64 -12.80
CA GLY A 224 -3.93 15.63 -13.23
C GLY A 224 -2.78 15.79 -12.25
N ILE A 225 -2.11 16.94 -12.27
CA ILE A 225 -1.00 17.26 -11.37
C ILE A 225 -1.38 18.53 -10.61
N ASN A 226 -1.48 18.42 -9.28
CA ASN A 226 -1.74 19.52 -8.37
C ASN A 226 -0.80 19.41 -7.16
N PRO A 227 0.25 20.24 -7.06
CA PRO A 227 1.17 20.23 -5.92
C PRO A 227 0.50 20.47 -4.56
N ALA A 228 -0.66 21.12 -4.52
CA ALA A 228 -1.40 21.30 -3.26
C ALA A 228 -1.99 19.98 -2.73
N ALA A 229 -2.21 18.99 -3.58
CA ALA A 229 -2.66 17.65 -3.18
C ALA A 229 -1.62 16.89 -2.35
N HIS A 230 -0.37 17.37 -2.31
CA HIS A 230 0.70 16.80 -1.50
C HIS A 230 0.69 17.26 -0.02
N LYS A 231 -0.24 18.14 0.40
CA LYS A 231 -0.27 18.62 1.78
C LYS A 231 -0.84 17.57 2.74
N MET A 232 -0.26 17.48 3.94
CA MET A 232 -0.67 16.50 4.95
C MET A 232 -2.12 16.72 5.42
N ASP A 233 -2.61 17.97 5.46
CA ASP A 233 -4.00 18.29 5.83
C ASP A 233 -5.02 17.45 5.04
N GLY A 234 -4.88 17.39 3.72
CA GLY A 234 -5.75 16.58 2.87
C GLY A 234 -5.58 15.08 3.12
N TYR A 235 -4.37 14.64 3.43
CA TYR A 235 -4.09 13.23 3.72
C TYR A 235 -4.72 12.80 5.05
N ILE A 236 -4.66 13.66 6.08
CA ILE A 236 -5.32 13.44 7.38
C ILE A 236 -6.83 13.38 7.19
N GLU A 237 -7.40 14.36 6.47
CA GLU A 237 -8.83 14.42 6.23
C GLU A 237 -9.32 13.17 5.50
N ASN A 238 -8.71 12.83 4.36
CA ASN A 238 -9.19 11.73 3.54
C ASN A 238 -8.89 10.36 4.16
N ALA A 239 -7.74 10.16 4.81
CA ALA A 239 -7.45 8.90 5.51
C ALA A 239 -8.36 8.73 6.74
N GLY A 240 -8.70 9.82 7.42
CA GLY A 240 -9.56 9.83 8.60
C GLY A 240 -11.02 9.42 8.35
N ARG A 241 -11.44 9.30 7.07
CA ARG A 241 -12.77 8.81 6.68
C ARG A 241 -12.93 7.30 6.79
N PHE A 242 -11.84 6.56 6.98
CA PHE A 242 -11.83 5.11 7.01
C PHE A 242 -11.49 4.57 8.39
N ASN A 243 -12.23 3.55 8.84
CA ASN A 243 -11.95 2.87 10.11
C ASN A 243 -10.78 1.88 9.98
N ASP A 244 -10.65 1.26 8.81
CA ASP A 244 -9.62 0.26 8.52
C ASP A 244 -9.13 0.35 7.07
N TYR A 245 -8.04 -0.38 6.78
CA TYR A 245 -7.46 -0.43 5.45
C TYR A 245 -8.24 -1.29 4.45
N THR A 246 -9.11 -2.18 4.91
CA THR A 246 -9.97 -2.96 4.00
C THR A 246 -10.96 -2.03 3.30
N GLN A 247 -11.66 -1.18 4.05
CA GLN A 247 -12.57 -0.17 3.50
C GLN A 247 -11.84 0.81 2.59
N MET A 248 -10.67 1.27 3.01
CA MET A 248 -9.84 2.18 2.21
C MET A 248 -9.38 1.53 0.89
N HIS A 249 -9.00 0.25 0.92
CA HIS A 249 -8.63 -0.48 -0.30
C HIS A 249 -9.80 -0.58 -1.26
N ILE A 250 -10.99 -0.90 -0.74
CA ILE A 250 -12.21 -1.05 -1.55
C ILE A 250 -12.55 0.24 -2.30
N ASP A 251 -12.50 1.34 -1.58
CA ASP A 251 -12.76 2.68 -2.09
C ASP A 251 -11.68 3.12 -3.09
N SER A 252 -10.40 2.90 -2.79
CA SER A 252 -9.26 3.13 -3.69
C SER A 252 -9.46 2.42 -5.04
N VAL A 253 -9.77 1.12 -5.00
CA VAL A 253 -10.08 0.35 -6.21
C VAL A 253 -11.28 0.97 -6.93
N GLY A 254 -12.28 1.48 -6.22
CA GLY A 254 -13.46 2.11 -6.83
C GLY A 254 -13.14 3.37 -7.61
N LYS A 255 -12.22 4.18 -7.08
CA LYS A 255 -11.74 5.40 -7.73
C LYS A 255 -10.86 5.13 -8.95
N GLN A 256 -10.22 3.96 -9.01
CA GLN A 256 -9.36 3.53 -10.11
C GLN A 256 -10.08 2.64 -11.14
N LEU A 257 -11.20 2.03 -10.75
CA LEU A 257 -11.98 1.15 -11.61
C LEU A 257 -12.64 1.94 -12.74
N THR A 258 -12.46 1.47 -13.97
CA THR A 258 -13.36 1.82 -15.06
C THR A 258 -14.58 0.90 -14.94
N PRO A 259 -15.80 1.39 -14.69
CA PRO A 259 -16.97 0.53 -14.62
C PRO A 259 -17.16 -0.19 -15.95
N VAL A 260 -17.27 -1.52 -15.90
CA VAL A 260 -17.50 -2.37 -17.08
C VAL A 260 -18.73 -3.23 -16.80
N ARG A 261 -19.69 -3.22 -17.72
CA ARG A 261 -20.85 -4.12 -17.69
C ARG A 261 -20.87 -4.86 -19.01
N LEU A 262 -20.49 -6.14 -18.98
CA LEU A 262 -20.40 -6.96 -20.19
C LEU A 262 -21.79 -7.48 -20.56
N LYS A 263 -22.11 -7.45 -21.84
CA LYS A 263 -23.30 -8.12 -22.38
C LYS A 263 -22.95 -9.53 -22.82
N TYR A 264 -23.92 -10.43 -22.81
CA TYR A 264 -23.68 -11.81 -23.26
C TYR A 264 -23.20 -11.87 -24.72
N SER A 265 -23.64 -10.95 -25.58
CA SER A 265 -23.16 -10.79 -26.95
C SER A 265 -21.67 -10.46 -27.07
N ASP A 266 -21.06 -9.82 -26.06
CA ASP A 266 -19.65 -9.41 -26.09
C ASP A 266 -18.70 -10.61 -26.14
N ARG A 267 -19.18 -11.79 -25.74
CA ARG A 267 -18.41 -13.06 -25.77
C ARG A 267 -17.80 -13.35 -27.14
N HIS A 268 -18.44 -12.92 -28.23
CA HIS A 268 -17.93 -13.13 -29.59
C HIS A 268 -16.66 -12.33 -29.91
N GLN A 269 -16.39 -11.28 -29.14
CA GLN A 269 -15.21 -10.42 -29.30
C GLN A 269 -14.08 -10.82 -28.34
N VAL A 270 -14.35 -11.73 -27.41
CA VAL A 270 -13.41 -12.11 -26.35
C VAL A 270 -12.25 -12.92 -26.93
N SER A 271 -11.04 -12.48 -26.59
CA SER A 271 -9.80 -13.19 -26.88
C SER A 271 -8.99 -13.38 -25.59
N PHE A 272 -8.11 -14.38 -25.57
CA PHE A 272 -7.18 -14.56 -24.47
C PHE A 272 -6.06 -13.50 -24.55
N SER A 273 -6.29 -12.33 -23.97
CA SER A 273 -5.39 -11.16 -23.99
C SER A 273 -5.47 -10.38 -22.67
N VAL A 274 -4.45 -9.55 -22.40
CA VAL A 274 -4.41 -8.65 -21.23
C VAL A 274 -5.62 -7.71 -21.23
N TYR A 275 -5.97 -7.16 -22.40
CA TYR A 275 -7.14 -6.29 -22.56
C TYR A 275 -8.44 -6.93 -22.06
N TRP A 276 -8.71 -8.17 -22.47
CA TRP A 276 -9.92 -8.87 -22.04
C TRP A 276 -9.84 -9.36 -20.60
N GLN A 277 -8.65 -9.72 -20.10
CA GLN A 277 -8.46 -10.07 -18.70
C GLN A 277 -8.79 -8.88 -17.79
N GLU A 278 -8.30 -7.68 -18.12
CA GLU A 278 -8.60 -6.45 -17.39
C GLU A 278 -10.09 -6.11 -17.46
N ARG A 279 -10.72 -6.21 -18.63
CA ARG A 279 -12.17 -5.96 -18.77
C ARG A 279 -13.02 -6.93 -17.96
N ILE A 280 -12.69 -8.22 -17.97
CA ILE A 280 -13.38 -9.25 -17.18
C ILE A 280 -13.20 -8.97 -15.69
N SER A 281 -11.98 -8.65 -15.25
CA SER A 281 -11.69 -8.28 -13.86
C SER A 281 -12.50 -7.04 -13.45
N ASN A 282 -12.52 -6.00 -14.28
CA ASN A 282 -13.27 -4.78 -14.01
C ASN A 282 -14.77 -5.05 -13.97
N ALA A 283 -15.29 -5.93 -14.84
CA ALA A 283 -16.69 -6.29 -14.85
C ALA A 283 -17.12 -7.07 -13.61
N LEU A 284 -16.30 -8.03 -13.14
CA LEU A 284 -16.54 -8.74 -11.88
C LEU A 284 -16.57 -7.78 -10.69
N ILE A 285 -15.58 -6.89 -10.59
CA ILE A 285 -15.52 -5.89 -9.50
C ILE A 285 -16.72 -4.93 -9.59
N THR A 286 -17.10 -4.49 -10.79
CA THR A 286 -18.26 -3.61 -11.01
C THR A 286 -19.54 -4.27 -10.51
N LEU A 287 -19.77 -5.54 -10.88
CA LEU A 287 -20.97 -6.28 -10.47
C LEU A 287 -21.05 -6.46 -8.94
N LEU A 288 -19.94 -6.86 -8.31
CA LEU A 288 -19.87 -7.00 -6.86
C LEU A 288 -20.09 -5.67 -6.12
N LYS A 289 -19.66 -4.54 -6.70
CA LYS A 289 -19.85 -3.21 -6.13
C LYS A 289 -21.27 -2.71 -6.30
N ASP A 290 -21.82 -2.81 -7.50
CA ASP A 290 -23.18 -2.38 -7.82
C ASP A 290 -24.21 -3.13 -6.94
N ALA A 291 -23.92 -4.37 -6.54
CA ALA A 291 -24.78 -5.16 -5.66
C ALA A 291 -24.41 -5.12 -4.16
N GLY A 292 -23.38 -4.36 -3.76
CA GLY A 292 -23.01 -4.16 -2.36
C GLY A 292 -22.22 -5.31 -1.69
N PHE A 293 -21.75 -6.31 -2.45
CA PHE A 293 -21.04 -7.49 -1.91
C PHE A 293 -19.51 -7.40 -1.93
N TYR A 294 -18.94 -6.42 -2.64
CA TYR A 294 -17.49 -6.31 -2.80
C TYR A 294 -16.74 -6.23 -1.46
N THR A 295 -17.29 -5.51 -0.47
CA THR A 295 -16.68 -5.40 0.86
C THR A 295 -16.58 -6.74 1.58
N ALA A 296 -17.63 -7.54 1.52
CA ALA A 296 -17.65 -8.87 2.14
C ALA A 296 -16.61 -9.80 1.50
N VAL A 297 -16.47 -9.74 0.16
CA VAL A 297 -15.49 -10.54 -0.58
C VAL A 297 -14.05 -10.18 -0.18
N VAL A 298 -13.72 -8.89 -0.11
CA VAL A 298 -12.36 -8.43 0.25
C VAL A 298 -12.05 -8.73 1.72
N ALA A 299 -13.02 -8.57 2.63
CA ALA A 299 -12.84 -8.91 4.04
C ALA A 299 -12.49 -10.39 4.22
N GLN A 300 -13.14 -11.29 3.48
CA GLN A 300 -12.83 -12.71 3.53
C GLN A 300 -11.45 -13.04 2.94
N ALA A 301 -11.03 -12.31 1.91
CA ALA A 301 -9.71 -12.48 1.28
C ALA A 301 -8.54 -12.22 2.25
N ALA A 302 -8.73 -11.33 3.23
CA ALA A 302 -7.71 -11.00 4.21
C ALA A 302 -7.45 -12.11 5.24
N ILE A 303 -8.40 -13.04 5.42
CA ILE A 303 -8.38 -14.07 6.47
C ILE A 303 -8.28 -15.49 5.87
N GLY A 304 -8.69 -15.68 4.61
CA GLY A 304 -8.84 -16.99 3.96
C GLY A 304 -7.73 -17.38 2.99
N THR A 305 -7.79 -18.64 2.54
CA THR A 305 -6.92 -19.16 1.47
C THR A 305 -7.47 -18.78 0.09
N THR A 306 -6.62 -18.81 -0.94
CA THR A 306 -7.01 -18.48 -2.32
C THR A 306 -8.10 -19.40 -2.89
N LEU A 307 -8.28 -20.62 -2.37
CA LEU A 307 -9.40 -21.46 -2.79
C LEU A 307 -10.72 -20.93 -2.22
N THR A 308 -10.75 -20.53 -0.94
CA THR A 308 -11.96 -20.09 -0.24
C THR A 308 -12.50 -18.74 -0.75
N ILE A 309 -11.66 -17.83 -1.24
CA ILE A 309 -12.13 -16.55 -1.78
C ILE A 309 -13.08 -16.71 -2.97
N TYR A 310 -12.82 -17.69 -3.84
CA TYR A 310 -13.65 -17.92 -5.03
C TYR A 310 -14.93 -18.67 -4.72
N ASP A 311 -14.97 -19.45 -3.64
CA ASP A 311 -16.22 -20.02 -3.13
C ASP A 311 -17.13 -18.88 -2.65
N VAL A 312 -16.57 -17.89 -1.94
CA VAL A 312 -17.31 -16.68 -1.55
C VAL A 312 -17.74 -15.86 -2.76
N ILE A 313 -16.87 -15.62 -3.74
CA ILE A 313 -17.27 -14.93 -4.98
C ILE A 313 -18.42 -15.68 -5.68
N ALA A 314 -18.33 -17.01 -5.81
CA ALA A 314 -19.38 -17.80 -6.46
C ALA A 314 -20.72 -17.74 -5.70
N GLN A 315 -20.70 -17.83 -4.37
CA GLN A 315 -21.89 -17.65 -3.54
C GLN A 315 -22.49 -16.26 -3.71
N LYS A 316 -21.67 -15.21 -3.71
CA LYS A 316 -22.15 -13.84 -3.87
C LYS A 316 -22.67 -13.54 -5.26
N LEU A 317 -22.08 -14.11 -6.29
CA LEU A 317 -22.62 -14.02 -7.64
C LEU A 317 -23.99 -14.72 -7.73
N GLU A 318 -24.16 -15.92 -7.15
CA GLU A 318 -25.49 -16.57 -7.10
C GLU A 318 -26.53 -15.71 -6.35
N ASP A 319 -26.14 -15.09 -5.23
CA ASP A 319 -27.00 -14.15 -4.50
C ASP A 319 -27.39 -12.96 -5.41
N ILE A 320 -26.43 -12.39 -6.15
CA ILE A 320 -26.59 -11.25 -7.06
C ILE A 320 -27.57 -11.56 -8.20
N ALA A 321 -27.41 -12.72 -8.85
CA ALA A 321 -28.32 -13.16 -9.92
C ALA A 321 -29.79 -13.18 -9.49
N ARG A 322 -30.06 -13.49 -8.20
CA ARG A 322 -31.41 -13.59 -7.64
C ARG A 322 -31.99 -12.24 -7.23
N MET A 323 -31.17 -11.20 -7.10
CA MET A 323 -31.63 -9.87 -6.65
C MET A 323 -32.48 -9.15 -7.69
N SER A 324 -32.13 -9.23 -8.98
CA SER A 324 -32.91 -8.60 -10.06
C SER A 324 -32.62 -9.20 -11.44
N PRO A 325 -33.55 -9.08 -12.41
CA PRO A 325 -33.29 -9.48 -13.79
C PRO A 325 -32.11 -8.74 -14.42
N VAL A 326 -31.88 -7.48 -14.02
CA VAL A 326 -30.77 -6.66 -14.52
C VAL A 326 -29.42 -7.24 -14.07
N TYR A 327 -29.32 -7.67 -12.81
CA TYR A 327 -28.10 -8.31 -12.31
C TYR A 327 -27.88 -9.69 -12.95
N ALA A 328 -28.94 -10.49 -13.12
CA ALA A 328 -28.86 -11.76 -13.83
C ALA A 328 -28.34 -11.58 -15.27
N GLU A 329 -28.82 -10.58 -16.01
CA GLU A 329 -28.35 -10.29 -17.37
C GLU A 329 -26.87 -9.87 -17.40
N GLN A 330 -26.44 -9.02 -16.47
CA GLN A 330 -25.04 -8.61 -16.35
C GLN A 330 -24.13 -9.79 -16.00
N GLU A 331 -24.58 -10.67 -15.11
CA GLU A 331 -23.83 -11.86 -14.72
C GLU A 331 -23.73 -12.87 -15.85
N LEU A 332 -24.80 -13.07 -16.64
CA LEU A 332 -24.73 -13.86 -17.87
C LEU A 332 -23.65 -13.32 -18.81
N GLY A 333 -23.61 -11.99 -18.99
CA GLY A 333 -22.59 -11.33 -19.78
C GLY A 333 -21.17 -11.61 -19.29
N LEU A 334 -20.95 -11.45 -17.97
CA LEU A 334 -19.68 -11.73 -17.33
C LEU A 334 -19.25 -13.19 -17.52
N LEU A 335 -20.09 -14.15 -17.13
CA LEU A 335 -19.77 -15.58 -17.18
C LEU A 335 -19.59 -16.10 -18.62
N GLY A 336 -20.39 -15.61 -19.56
CA GLY A 336 -20.24 -15.94 -20.98
C GLY A 336 -18.90 -15.46 -21.55
N CYS A 337 -18.47 -14.26 -21.16
CA CYS A 337 -17.14 -13.75 -21.51
C CYS A 337 -16.02 -14.53 -20.82
N MET A 338 -16.16 -14.87 -19.54
CA MET A 338 -15.19 -15.66 -18.78
C MET A 338 -14.97 -17.06 -19.38
N LEU A 339 -16.05 -17.74 -19.79
CA LEU A 339 -15.96 -19.02 -20.48
C LEU A 339 -15.24 -18.90 -21.81
N THR A 340 -15.61 -17.91 -22.62
CA THR A 340 -14.97 -17.71 -23.93
C THR A 340 -13.49 -17.39 -23.77
N PHE A 341 -13.14 -16.55 -22.79
CA PHE A 341 -11.76 -16.25 -22.41
C PHE A 341 -10.97 -17.50 -21.98
N ALA A 342 -11.62 -18.40 -21.24
CA ALA A 342 -11.04 -19.68 -20.84
C ALA A 342 -10.93 -20.70 -22.00
N GLY A 343 -11.45 -20.37 -23.19
CA GLY A 343 -11.48 -21.25 -24.37
C GLY A 343 -12.66 -22.22 -24.40
N ASN A 344 -13.70 -21.97 -23.59
CA ASN A 344 -14.90 -22.80 -23.51
C ASN A 344 -16.08 -22.12 -24.22
N LYS A 345 -16.76 -22.85 -25.10
CA LYS A 345 -17.89 -22.34 -25.92
C LYS A 345 -19.28 -22.70 -25.38
N LYS A 346 -19.37 -23.25 -24.17
CA LYS A 346 -20.65 -23.60 -23.55
C LYS A 346 -21.51 -22.35 -23.40
N ALA A 347 -22.76 -22.44 -23.86
CA ALA A 347 -23.73 -21.38 -23.67
C ALA A 347 -24.10 -21.26 -22.19
N VAL A 348 -24.27 -20.02 -21.71
CA VAL A 348 -24.75 -19.71 -20.36
C VAL A 348 -26.21 -19.26 -20.45
N LYS A 349 -27.07 -19.83 -19.62
CA LYS A 349 -28.48 -19.46 -19.49
C LYS A 349 -28.76 -18.98 -18.07
N ALA A 350 -29.83 -18.20 -17.87
CA ALA A 350 -30.21 -17.72 -16.54
C ALA A 350 -30.41 -18.86 -15.52
N ALA A 351 -30.93 -20.01 -15.98
CA ALA A 351 -31.07 -21.22 -15.16
C ALA A 351 -29.73 -21.84 -14.70
N ASP A 352 -28.62 -21.48 -15.35
CA ASP A 352 -27.28 -21.95 -14.99
C ASP A 352 -26.64 -21.10 -13.87
N LEU A 353 -27.22 -19.97 -13.45
CA LEU A 353 -26.65 -19.05 -12.44
C LEU A 353 -26.75 -19.62 -11.01
N THR A 354 -26.08 -20.75 -10.80
CA THR A 354 -25.97 -21.47 -9.53
C THR A 354 -24.54 -21.43 -9.03
N TYR A 355 -24.33 -21.52 -7.72
CA TYR A 355 -22.99 -21.59 -7.11
C TYR A 355 -22.07 -22.56 -7.85
N THR A 356 -22.52 -23.79 -8.10
CA THR A 356 -21.70 -24.85 -8.71
C THR A 356 -21.24 -24.47 -10.12
N PHE A 357 -22.13 -23.89 -10.92
CA PHE A 357 -21.80 -23.47 -12.27
C PHE A 357 -20.87 -22.26 -12.27
N ILE A 358 -21.18 -21.22 -11.50
CA ILE A 358 -20.36 -20.02 -11.37
C ILE A 358 -18.95 -20.40 -10.91
N ARG A 359 -18.86 -21.24 -9.88
CA ARG A 359 -17.59 -21.74 -9.34
C ARG A 359 -16.76 -22.48 -10.39
N TRP A 360 -17.43 -23.28 -11.21
CA TRP A 360 -16.79 -23.97 -12.33
C TRP A 360 -16.25 -23.00 -13.39
N VAL A 361 -17.01 -21.96 -13.76
CA VAL A 361 -16.56 -20.91 -14.69
C VAL A 361 -15.32 -20.20 -14.13
N LEU A 362 -15.36 -19.75 -12.87
CA LEU A 362 -14.22 -19.10 -12.19
C LEU A 362 -12.97 -19.99 -12.24
N ARG A 363 -13.12 -21.28 -11.94
CA ARG A 363 -12.02 -22.25 -11.98
C ARG A 363 -11.41 -22.35 -13.38
N LEU A 364 -12.23 -22.47 -14.43
CA LEU A 364 -11.72 -22.56 -15.81
C LEU A 364 -10.91 -21.32 -16.22
N THR A 365 -11.40 -20.13 -15.87
CA THR A 365 -10.69 -18.87 -16.14
C THR A 365 -9.34 -18.84 -15.44
N LEU A 366 -9.27 -19.26 -14.18
CA LEU A 366 -8.03 -19.30 -13.41
C LEU A 366 -7.04 -20.34 -13.94
N GLU A 367 -7.50 -21.55 -14.26
CA GLU A 367 -6.66 -22.59 -14.84
C GLU A 367 -6.02 -22.13 -16.14
N ARG A 368 -6.77 -21.37 -16.97
CA ARG A 368 -6.24 -20.79 -18.21
C ARG A 368 -5.13 -19.77 -17.92
N LEU A 369 -5.33 -18.88 -16.94
CA LEU A 369 -4.32 -17.89 -16.53
C LEU A 369 -3.07 -18.56 -15.93
N PHE A 370 -3.24 -19.53 -15.03
CA PHE A 370 -2.13 -20.25 -14.41
C PHE A 370 -1.31 -21.05 -15.42
N LYS A 371 -1.96 -21.69 -16.41
CA LYS A 371 -1.25 -22.36 -17.51
C LYS A 371 -0.36 -21.37 -18.26
N SER A 372 -0.87 -20.18 -18.58
CA SER A 372 -0.10 -19.12 -19.24
C SER A 372 1.09 -18.64 -18.40
N ALA A 373 0.89 -18.43 -17.10
CA ALA A 373 1.94 -18.02 -16.18
C ALA A 373 3.04 -19.09 -16.04
N LYS A 374 2.66 -20.37 -15.90
CA LYS A 374 3.61 -21.49 -15.82
C LYS A 374 4.44 -21.61 -17.09
N SER A 375 3.83 -21.50 -18.27
CA SER A 375 4.54 -21.51 -19.54
C SER A 375 5.53 -20.34 -19.65
N ALA A 376 5.15 -19.13 -19.23
CA ALA A 376 6.04 -17.97 -19.22
C ALA A 376 7.26 -18.17 -18.30
N ILE A 377 7.05 -18.75 -17.10
CA ILE A 377 8.15 -19.07 -16.17
C ILE A 377 9.08 -20.11 -16.79
N GLN A 378 8.54 -21.18 -17.39
CA GLN A 378 9.34 -22.22 -18.04
C GLN A 378 10.18 -21.66 -19.20
N ILE A 379 9.62 -20.77 -20.02
CA ILE A 379 10.35 -20.08 -21.09
C ILE A 379 11.47 -19.21 -20.51
N ALA A 380 11.18 -18.41 -19.48
CA ALA A 380 12.17 -17.56 -18.82
C ALA A 380 13.31 -18.36 -18.15
N SER A 381 13.02 -19.60 -17.73
CA SER A 381 14.00 -20.52 -17.13
C SER A 381 14.86 -21.26 -18.16
N ALA A 382 14.44 -21.28 -19.43
CA ALA A 382 15.10 -22.00 -20.52
C ALA A 382 16.03 -21.11 -21.36
N VAL A 383 16.12 -19.80 -21.06
CA VAL A 383 17.08 -18.89 -21.70
C VAL A 383 18.42 -19.02 -20.96
N PRO A 384 19.50 -19.50 -21.61
CA PRO A 384 20.83 -19.52 -20.99
C PRO A 384 21.29 -18.09 -20.70
N ALA A 385 21.99 -17.94 -19.57
CA ALA A 385 22.47 -16.66 -19.02
C ALA A 385 23.42 -15.90 -19.95
#